data_AF-A0A4U7END6-F1
#
_entry.id   AF-A0A4U7END6-F1
#
_cell.length_a   1.000
_cell.length_b   1.000
_cell.length_c   1.000
_cell.angle_alpha   90.00
_cell.angle_beta   90.00
_cell.angle_gamma   90.00
#
_symmetry.space_group_name_H-M   'P 1'
#
loop_
_entity.id
_entity.type
_entity.pdbx_description
1 polymer ?
#
loop_
_entity_poly.entity_id
_entity_poly.type
_entity_poly.pdbx_seq_one_letter_code
_entity_poly.pdbx_strand_id
1 'polypeptide(L)'
;MTAIQPTLWSRDNSVRLTVEDAVSVITNSRRRHIITLIEERDEKVSVGELAEAIAAIEADKAIPEVTSEERKNVYIALTQLHLETLEENGAVTYHERSKHVDRGDTTSGLAQFIRHFESVCETEAGDE
;
A
#
# COMPACT_ATOMS: atom_id res chain seq x y z
N MET A 1 41.58 -10.46 -6.90
CA MET A 1 40.31 -9.75 -7.16
C MET A 1 39.19 -10.74 -6.97
N THR A 2 38.72 -10.92 -5.74
CA THR A 2 37.68 -11.93 -5.42
C THR A 2 36.36 -11.45 -6.02
N ALA A 3 35.88 -12.18 -7.04
CA ALA A 3 34.56 -11.92 -7.61
C ALA A 3 33.51 -12.16 -6.53
N ILE A 4 32.66 -11.15 -6.29
CA ILE A 4 31.46 -11.32 -5.48
C ILE A 4 30.57 -12.29 -6.25
N GLN A 5 30.53 -13.54 -5.77
CA GLN A 5 29.60 -14.53 -6.28
C GLN A 5 28.19 -14.05 -5.91
N PRO A 6 27.25 -13.93 -6.86
CA PRO A 6 25.88 -13.60 -6.54
C PRO A 6 25.32 -14.77 -5.74
N THR A 7 25.24 -14.60 -4.42
CA THR A 7 24.65 -15.59 -3.53
C THR A 7 23.23 -15.86 -3.99
N LEU A 8 22.94 -17.14 -4.24
CA LEU A 8 21.61 -17.68 -4.50
C LEU A 8 20.60 -17.06 -3.53
N TRP A 9 19.82 -16.09 -3.98
CA TRP A 9 18.54 -15.82 -3.35
C TRP A 9 17.55 -16.84 -3.93
N SER A 10 17.10 -17.73 -3.04
CA SER A 10 16.12 -18.76 -3.33
C SER A 10 14.85 -18.12 -3.87
N ARG A 11 14.41 -18.54 -5.06
CA ARG A 11 13.20 -18.05 -5.73
C ARG A 11 11.97 -18.69 -5.11
N ASP A 12 11.60 -18.27 -3.91
CA ASP A 12 10.18 -18.21 -3.56
C ASP A 12 9.71 -16.79 -3.83
N ASN A 13 9.43 -16.52 -5.11
CA ASN A 13 9.05 -15.19 -5.56
C ASN A 13 7.56 -14.99 -5.24
N SER A 14 7.26 -14.69 -3.98
CA SER A 14 5.88 -14.53 -3.49
C SER A 14 5.13 -13.36 -4.14
N VAL A 15 5.86 -12.46 -4.81
CA VAL A 15 5.31 -11.34 -5.60
C VAL A 15 5.79 -11.48 -7.05
N ARG A 16 4.86 -11.58 -8.01
CA ARG A 16 5.19 -11.61 -9.45
C ARG A 16 5.51 -10.21 -10.01
N LEU A 17 6.42 -9.49 -9.36
CA LEU A 17 6.92 -8.18 -9.78
C LEU A 17 8.45 -8.18 -9.84
N THR A 18 9.01 -7.25 -10.61
CA THR A 18 10.44 -6.92 -10.50
C THR A 18 10.70 -6.20 -9.18
N VAL A 19 11.96 -6.12 -8.77
CA VAL A 19 12.34 -5.35 -7.57
C VAL A 19 12.04 -3.88 -7.79
N GLU A 20 12.33 -3.36 -8.98
CA GLU A 20 12.09 -1.98 -9.38
C GLU A 20 10.61 -1.63 -9.28
N ASP A 21 9.73 -2.49 -9.81
CA ASP A 21 8.28 -2.31 -9.76
C ASP A 21 7.77 -2.36 -8.31
N ALA A 22 8.17 -3.38 -7.55
CA ALA A 22 7.78 -3.52 -6.14
C ALA A 22 8.21 -2.30 -5.31
N VAL A 23 9.45 -1.83 -5.48
CA VAL A 23 9.96 -0.62 -4.81
C VAL A 23 9.17 0.61 -5.27
N SER A 24 8.90 0.76 -6.56
CA SER A 24 8.11 1.87 -7.09
C SER A 24 6.73 1.95 -6.41
N VAL A 25 6.09 0.81 -6.18
CA VAL A 25 4.80 0.72 -5.48
C VAL A 25 4.94 1.09 -4.01
N ILE A 26 5.85 0.47 -3.27
CA ILE A 26 5.87 0.60 -1.80
C ILE A 26 6.53 1.89 -1.28
N THR A 27 7.25 2.65 -2.10
CA THR A 27 7.93 3.89 -1.65
C THR A 27 6.97 4.94 -1.08
N ASN A 28 5.72 4.99 -1.54
CA ASN A 28 4.72 5.95 -1.07
C ASN A 28 3.84 5.36 0.04
N SER A 29 3.67 6.09 1.15
CA SER A 29 2.88 5.66 2.32
C SER A 29 1.43 5.35 1.98
N ARG A 30 0.77 6.20 1.17
CA ARG A 30 -0.64 5.98 0.79
C ARG A 30 -0.82 4.67 0.03
N ARG A 31 0.11 4.32 -0.87
CA ARG A 31 0.06 3.01 -1.56
C ARG A 31 0.24 1.84 -0.60
N ARG A 32 1.14 1.95 0.39
CA ARG A 32 1.27 0.95 1.46
C ARG A 32 0.00 0.81 2.29
N HIS A 33 -0.62 1.92 2.68
CA HIS A 33 -1.88 1.90 3.43
C HIS A 33 -3.02 1.28 2.63
N ILE A 34 -3.17 1.59 1.34
CA ILE A 34 -4.19 0.95 0.50
C ILE A 34 -3.98 -0.56 0.48
N ILE A 35 -2.76 -1.03 0.17
CA ILE A 35 -2.43 -2.46 0.07
C ILE A 35 -2.72 -3.18 1.39
N THR A 36 -2.31 -2.62 2.51
CA THR A 36 -2.52 -3.22 3.84
C THR A 36 -4.00 -3.23 4.24
N LEU A 37 -4.72 -2.12 4.03
CA LEU A 37 -6.15 -2.01 4.38
C LEU A 37 -7.03 -2.96 3.56
N ILE A 38 -6.77 -3.13 2.26
CA ILE A 38 -7.58 -4.03 1.42
C ILE A 38 -7.22 -5.52 1.63
N GLU A 39 -5.99 -5.83 2.01
CA GLU A 39 -5.57 -7.21 2.29
C GLU A 39 -6.36 -7.81 3.47
N GLU A 40 -6.75 -6.98 4.43
CA GLU A 40 -7.53 -7.35 5.60
C GLU A 40 -9.05 -7.42 5.35
N ARG A 41 -9.51 -7.29 4.10
CA ARG A 41 -10.94 -7.24 3.77
C ARG A 41 -11.32 -8.37 2.83
N ASP A 42 -12.44 -9.03 3.16
CA ASP A 42 -13.03 -10.08 2.33
C ASP A 42 -13.85 -9.50 1.16
N GLU A 43 -14.29 -8.26 1.29
CA GLU A 43 -15.08 -7.54 0.29
C GLU A 43 -14.35 -6.30 -0.23
N LYS A 44 -14.69 -5.90 -1.45
CA LYS A 44 -14.23 -4.65 -2.05
C LYS A 44 -14.53 -3.44 -1.15
N VAL A 45 -13.58 -2.53 -1.07
CA VAL A 45 -13.66 -1.33 -0.22
C VAL A 45 -13.95 -0.12 -1.09
N SER A 46 -14.79 0.81 -0.63
CA SER A 46 -15.00 2.04 -1.39
C SER A 46 -13.76 2.96 -1.29
N VAL A 47 -13.50 3.73 -2.35
CA VAL A 47 -12.42 4.73 -2.33
C VAL A 47 -12.67 5.79 -1.24
N GLY A 48 -13.93 6.04 -0.91
CA GLY A 48 -14.33 6.96 0.15
C GLY A 48 -13.94 6.48 1.54
N GLU A 49 -14.08 5.18 1.82
CA GLU A 49 -13.66 4.55 3.09
C GLU A 49 -12.14 4.49 3.18
N LEU A 50 -11.45 4.13 2.08
CA LEU A 50 -9.98 4.16 2.03
C LEU A 50 -9.44 5.57 2.30
N ALA A 51 -10.03 6.59 1.69
CA ALA A 51 -9.61 7.97 1.88
C ALA A 51 -9.79 8.45 3.33
N GLU A 52 -10.87 8.03 3.98
CA GLU A 52 -11.16 8.36 5.37
C GLU A 52 -10.21 7.66 6.34
N ALA A 53 -9.99 6.35 6.16
CA ALA A 53 -9.04 5.58 6.96
C ALA A 53 -7.60 6.09 6.81
N ILE A 54 -7.16 6.38 5.58
CA ILE A 54 -5.81 6.89 5.33
C ILE A 54 -5.65 8.32 5.88
N ALA A 55 -6.66 9.18 5.75
CA ALA A 55 -6.62 10.51 6.36
C ALA A 55 -6.51 10.44 7.89
N ALA A 56 -7.20 9.49 8.52
CA ALA A 56 -7.10 9.24 9.96
C ALA A 56 -5.67 8.79 10.36
N ILE A 57 -5.08 7.86 9.60
CA ILE A 57 -3.70 7.38 9.83
C ILE A 57 -2.69 8.52 9.65
N GLU A 58 -2.78 9.31 8.58
CA GLU A 58 -1.83 10.39 8.29
C GLU A 58 -1.90 11.55 9.29
N ALA A 59 -3.07 11.79 9.86
CA ALA A 59 -3.30 12.85 10.84
C ALA A 59 -3.24 12.37 12.30
N ASP A 60 -2.89 11.09 12.53
CA ASP A 60 -2.85 10.44 13.84
C ASP A 60 -4.08 10.71 14.71
N LYS A 61 -5.26 10.38 14.18
CA LYS A 61 -6.54 10.64 14.86
C LYS A 61 -7.60 9.60 14.54
N ALA A 62 -8.69 9.61 15.30
CA ALA A 62 -9.79 8.70 15.04
C ALA A 62 -10.54 9.11 13.75
N ILE A 63 -11.12 8.11 13.06
CA ILE A 63 -11.93 8.32 11.85
C ILE A 63 -13.03 9.41 12.03
N PRO A 64 -13.80 9.45 13.13
CA PRO A 64 -14.81 10.49 13.33
C PRO A 64 -14.26 11.92 13.43
N GLU A 65 -12.96 12.09 13.65
CA GLU A 65 -12.28 13.38 13.76
C GLU A 65 -11.67 13.84 12.42
N VAL A 66 -11.78 13.02 11.37
CA VAL A 66 -11.36 13.37 10.02
C VAL A 66 -12.27 14.44 9.44
N THR A 67 -11.66 15.55 9.04
CA THR A 67 -12.39 16.64 8.38
C THR A 67 -12.70 16.29 6.94
N SER A 68 -13.74 16.92 6.39
CA SER A 68 -14.09 16.79 4.97
C SER A 68 -12.95 17.16 4.03
N GLU A 69 -12.09 18.11 4.43
CA GLU A 69 -10.97 18.58 3.60
C GLU A 69 -9.82 17.56 3.57
N GLU A 70 -9.45 16.98 4.72
CA GLU A 70 -8.42 15.92 4.76
C GLU A 70 -8.88 14.69 3.96
N ARG A 71 -10.11 14.23 4.19
CA ARG A 71 -10.68 13.11 3.43
C ARG A 71 -10.70 13.39 1.93
N LYS A 72 -11.10 14.60 1.52
CA LYS A 72 -11.14 15.01 0.11
C LYS A 72 -9.74 15.04 -0.51
N ASN A 73 -8.75 15.55 0.20
CA ASN A 73 -7.37 15.63 -0.28
C ASN A 73 -6.77 14.23 -0.50
N VAL A 74 -7.02 13.30 0.42
CA VAL A 74 -6.63 11.90 0.23
C VAL A 74 -7.39 11.29 -0.95
N TYR A 75 -8.71 11.43 -0.99
CA TYR A 75 -9.56 10.88 -2.07
C TYR A 75 -9.08 11.31 -3.46
N ILE A 76 -8.80 12.60 -3.65
CA ILE A 76 -8.28 13.13 -4.92
C ILE A 76 -6.97 12.44 -5.29
N ALA A 77 -6.01 12.37 -4.37
CA ALA A 77 -4.74 11.71 -4.61
C ALA A 77 -4.87 10.22 -4.92
N LEU A 78 -5.80 9.51 -4.25
CA LEU A 78 -6.09 8.11 -4.54
C LEU A 78 -6.50 7.95 -6.01
N THR A 79 -7.49 8.74 -6.43
CA THR A 79 -8.07 8.64 -7.78
C THR A 79 -7.21 9.16 -8.91
N GLN A 80 -6.33 10.13 -8.67
CA GLN A 80 -5.51 10.76 -9.71
C GLN A 80 -4.19 10.05 -9.99
N LEU A 81 -3.67 9.31 -9.02
CA LEU A 81 -2.32 8.76 -9.13
C LEU A 81 -2.20 7.37 -8.50
N HIS A 82 -2.60 7.23 -7.23
CA HIS A 82 -2.22 6.04 -6.48
C HIS A 82 -2.90 4.77 -7.00
N LEU A 83 -4.19 4.85 -7.34
CA LEU A 83 -4.92 3.68 -7.86
C LEU A 83 -4.43 3.26 -9.23
N GLU A 84 -4.09 4.20 -10.11
CA GLU A 84 -3.50 3.90 -11.43
C GLU A 84 -2.18 3.15 -11.27
N THR A 85 -1.24 3.68 -10.50
CA THR A 85 0.06 3.01 -10.26
C THR A 85 -0.13 1.62 -9.64
N LEU A 86 -1.07 1.46 -8.71
CA LEU A 86 -1.32 0.17 -8.08
C LEU A 86 -1.95 -0.84 -9.05
N GLU A 87 -2.87 -0.40 -9.91
CA GLU A 87 -3.53 -1.24 -10.90
C GLU A 87 -2.56 -1.69 -11.99
N GLU A 88 -1.69 -0.80 -12.48
CA GLU A 88 -0.61 -1.13 -13.42
C GLU A 88 0.33 -2.24 -12.90
N ASN A 89 0.50 -2.33 -11.58
CA ASN A 89 1.34 -3.32 -10.91
C ASN A 89 0.55 -4.51 -10.35
N GLY A 90 -0.74 -4.62 -10.68
CA GLY A 90 -1.62 -5.69 -10.22
C GLY A 90 -1.80 -5.73 -8.70
N ALA A 91 -1.49 -4.64 -8.00
CA ALA A 91 -1.58 -4.53 -6.55
C ALA A 91 -3.02 -4.25 -6.09
N VAL A 92 -3.88 -3.76 -7.00
CA VAL A 92 -5.32 -3.59 -6.80
C VAL A 92 -6.07 -3.84 -8.10
N THR A 93 -7.38 -4.06 -7.99
CA THR A 93 -8.33 -3.92 -9.11
C THR A 93 -9.23 -2.71 -8.83
N TYR A 94 -9.25 -1.70 -9.70
CA TYR A 94 -10.05 -0.49 -9.47
C TYR A 94 -11.32 -0.44 -10.32
N HIS A 95 -12.47 -0.50 -9.66
CA HIS A 95 -13.78 -0.43 -10.30
C HIS A 95 -14.26 1.01 -10.45
N GLU A 96 -13.76 1.73 -11.44
CA GLU A 96 -13.97 3.18 -11.62
C GLU A 96 -15.45 3.61 -11.55
N ARG A 97 -16.37 2.87 -12.16
CA ARG A 97 -17.81 3.19 -12.17
C ARG A 97 -18.43 3.16 -10.77
N SER A 98 -18.02 2.19 -9.97
CA SER A 98 -18.55 2.01 -8.61
C SER A 98 -17.70 2.70 -7.54
N LYS A 99 -16.49 3.19 -7.88
CA LYS A 99 -15.50 3.72 -6.94
C LYS A 99 -15.17 2.74 -5.81
N HIS A 100 -14.96 1.48 -6.17
CA HIS A 100 -14.51 0.44 -5.25
C HIS A 100 -13.16 -0.13 -5.70
N VAL A 101 -12.39 -0.61 -4.74
CA VAL A 101 -11.08 -1.21 -4.91
C VAL A 101 -11.13 -2.62 -4.34
N ASP A 102 -10.61 -3.57 -5.09
CA ASP A 102 -10.43 -4.96 -4.66
C ASP A 102 -8.95 -5.32 -4.71
N ARG A 103 -8.60 -6.46 -4.11
CA ARG A 103 -7.27 -7.05 -4.20
C ARG A 103 -6.98 -7.42 -5.66
N GLY A 104 -5.73 -7.21 -6.06
CA GLY A 104 -5.17 -7.72 -7.29
C GLY A 104 -4.25 -8.92 -7.01
N ASP A 105 -3.67 -9.46 -8.08
CA ASP A 105 -2.82 -10.66 -8.01
C ASP A 105 -1.56 -10.50 -7.16
N THR A 106 -1.05 -9.26 -6.99
CA THR A 106 0.18 -8.97 -6.26
C THR A 106 -0.06 -8.42 -4.85
N THR A 107 -1.31 -8.19 -4.45
CA THR A 107 -1.65 -7.55 -3.16
C THR A 107 -1.06 -8.29 -1.97
N SER A 108 -1.31 -9.60 -1.85
CA SER A 108 -0.94 -10.36 -0.65
C SER A 108 0.58 -10.43 -0.46
N GLY A 109 1.32 -10.64 -1.55
CA GLY A 109 2.78 -10.67 -1.49
C GLY A 109 3.38 -9.28 -1.20
N LEU A 110 2.84 -8.21 -1.79
CA LEU A 110 3.27 -6.84 -1.45
C LEU A 110 2.95 -6.50 0.00
N ALA A 111 1.79 -6.89 0.51
CA ALA A 111 1.41 -6.70 1.91
C ALA A 111 2.34 -7.45 2.86
N GLN A 112 2.74 -8.68 2.53
CA GLN A 112 3.74 -9.44 3.27
C GLN A 112 5.09 -8.72 3.28
N PHE A 113 5.53 -8.19 2.13
CA PHE A 113 6.77 -7.43 2.03
C PHE A 113 6.74 -6.14 2.87
N ILE A 114 5.66 -5.37 2.80
CA ILE A 114 5.45 -4.14 3.58
C ILE A 114 5.57 -4.44 5.07
N ARG A 115 4.83 -5.43 5.59
CA ARG A 115 4.87 -5.83 7.00
C ARG A 115 6.27 -6.26 7.44
N HIS A 116 6.97 -7.02 6.60
CA HIS A 116 8.34 -7.43 6.90
C HIS A 116 9.29 -6.23 6.98
N PHE A 117 9.20 -5.31 6.03
CA PHE A 117 10.03 -4.11 6.00
C PHE A 117 9.76 -3.21 7.21
N GLU A 118 8.50 -2.94 7.52
CA GLU A 118 8.09 -2.13 8.68
C GLU A 118 8.56 -2.77 10.00
N SER A 119 8.42 -4.09 10.16
CA SER A 119 8.90 -4.81 11.35
C SER A 119 10.41 -4.75 11.57
N VAL A 120 11.21 -4.61 10.51
CA VAL A 120 12.68 -4.53 10.61
C VAL A 120 13.15 -3.08 10.75
N CYS A 121 12.36 -2.12 10.26
CA CYS A 121 12.67 -0.69 10.30
C CYS A 121 12.21 0.03 11.58
N GLU A 122 11.45 -0.62 12.47
CA GLU A 122 11.19 -0.08 13.81
C GLU A 122 12.52 0.09 14.57
N THR A 123 12.99 1.34 14.64
CA THR A 123 14.02 1.82 15.56
C THR A 123 13.38 2.95 16.38
N GLU A 124 13.21 2.65 17.67
CA GLU A 124 12.80 3.48 18.81
C GLU A 124 11.70 4.53 18.56
N ALA A 125 10.50 4.22 19.05
CA ALA A 125 9.59 5.25 19.52
C ALA A 125 10.36 6.13 20.53
N GLY A 126 10.65 7.36 20.14
CA GLY A 126 11.14 8.37 21.06
C GLY A 126 10.05 8.66 22.08
N ASP A 127 10.24 8.16 23.30
CA ASP A 127 9.64 8.72 24.49
C ASP A 127 10.25 10.12 24.70
N GLU A 128 9.50 11.19 24.40
CA GLU A 128 9.65 12.52 25.04
C GLU A 128 8.29 13.22 25.19
#